data_AF-A0A3D0QB51-F1
#
_entry.id   AF-A0A3D0QB51-F1
#
_cell.length_a   1.000
_cell.length_b   1.000
_cell.length_c   1.000
_cell.angle_alpha   90.00
_cell.angle_beta   90.00
_cell.angle_gamma   90.00
#
_symmetry.space_group_name_H-M   'P 1'
#
loop_
_entity.id
_entity.type
_entity.pdbx_description
1 polymer ?
#
loop_
_entity_poly.entity_id
_entity_poly.type
_entity_poly.pdbx_seq_one_letter_code
_entity_poly.pdbx_strand_id
1 'polypeptide(L)' 'MVYVEITGLILFIVLMTLGYRKNNRNLMLISALCLLVGLAAPEFVSGFIEGFNAGKQAA' A
#
# COMPACT_ATOMS: atom_id res chain seq x y z
N MET A 1 8.71 13.70 -5.22
CA MET A 1 8.12 12.91 -4.12
C MET A 1 7.11 11.90 -4.64
N VAL A 2 6.08 12.30 -5.41
CA VAL A 2 5.08 11.37 -6.01
C VAL A 2 5.68 10.22 -6.84
N TYR A 3 6.71 10.47 -7.65
CA TYR A 3 7.38 9.41 -8.42
C TYR A 3 8.04 8.34 -7.54
N VAL A 4 8.53 8.72 -6.35
CA VAL A 4 9.14 7.79 -5.38
C VAL A 4 8.06 6.94 -4.72
N GLU A 5 6.90 7.52 -4.41
CA GLU A 5 5.75 6.81 -3.84
C GLU A 5 5.19 5.78 -4.82
N ILE A 6 5.01 6.17 -6.09
CA ILE A 6 4.50 5.27 -7.14
C ILE A 6 5.49 4.13 -7.40
N THR A 7 6.79 4.44 -7.54
CA THR A 7 7.81 3.40 -7.76
C THR A 7 7.96 2.47 -6.55
N GLY A 8 7.86 3.01 -5.34
CA GLY A 8 7.85 2.23 -4.09
C GLY A 8 6.64 1.30 -3.99
N LEU A 9 5.46 1.77 -4.38
CA LEU A 9 4.23 0.96 -4.38
C LEU A 9 4.32 -0.18 -5.41
N ILE A 10 4.84 0.10 -6.61
CA ILE A 10 5.07 -0.94 -7.64
C ILE A 10 6.09 -1.98 -7.15
N LEU A 11 7.22 -1.53 -6.59
CA LEU A 11 8.24 -2.43 -6.03
C LEU A 11 7.67 -3.30 -4.91
N PHE A 12 6.85 -2.73 -4.03
CA PHE A 12 6.17 -3.44 -2.97
C PHE A 12 5.27 -4.56 -3.52
N ILE A 13 4.42 -4.27 -4.51
CA ILE A 13 3.55 -5.28 -5.13
C ILE A 13 4.37 -6.42 -5.76
N VAL A 14 5.45 -6.09 -6.48
CA VAL A 14 6.29 -7.10 -7.15
C VAL A 14 7.00 -7.99 -6.12
N LEU A 15 7.67 -7.39 -5.14
CA LEU A 15 8.38 -8.12 -4.09
C LEU A 15 7.40 -8.94 -3.22
N MET A 16 6.22 -8.41 -2.94
CA MET A 16 5.15 -9.12 -2.24
C MET A 16 4.70 -10.35 -3.04
N THR A 17 4.41 -10.18 -4.33
CA THR A 17 3.94 -11.27 -5.20
C THR A 17 4.99 -12.37 -5.33
N LEU A 18 6.26 -11.99 -5.52
CA LEU A 18 7.38 -12.94 -5.59
C LEU A 18 7.62 -13.64 -4.25
N GLY A 19 7.56 -12.91 -3.14
CA GLY A 19 7.70 -13.45 -1.79
C GLY A 19 6.59 -14.43 -1.42
N TYR A 20 5.34 -14.10 -1.78
CA TYR A 20 4.15 -14.92 -1.55
C TYR A 20 4.23 -16.25 -2.31
N ARG A 21 4.69 -16.22 -3.57
CA ARG A 21 4.75 -17.42 -4.41
C ARG A 21 5.86 -18.41 -4.01
N LYS A 22 6.89 -17.95 -3.30
CA LYS A 22 8.11 -18.75 -3.01
C LYS A 22 8.07 -19.50 -1.68
N ASN A 23 7.16 -19.19 -0.75
CA ASN A 23 7.28 -19.68 0.63
C ASN A 23 5.94 -20.21 1.20
N ASN A 24 5.87 -21.51 1.52
CA ASN A 24 4.70 -22.14 2.18
C ASN A 24 4.46 -21.64 3.63
N ARG A 25 5.29 -20.73 4.18
CA ARG A 25 5.04 -20.08 5.48
C ARG A 25 4.26 -18.77 5.31
N ASN A 26 3.06 -18.90 4.72
CA ASN A 26 2.16 -17.79 4.40
C ASN A 26 1.78 -16.92 5.61
N LEU A 27 1.82 -17.47 6.83
CA LEU A 27 1.50 -16.76 8.07
C LEU A 27 2.42 -15.58 8.38
N MET A 28 3.72 -15.67 8.06
CA MET A 28 4.69 -14.60 8.36
C MET A 28 4.55 -13.40 7.40
N LEU A 29 4.24 -13.68 6.13
CA LEU A 29 3.97 -12.63 5.15
C LEU A 29 2.64 -11.93 5.43
N ILE A 30 1.62 -12.69 5.81
CA ILE A 30 0.31 -12.14 6.20
C ILE A 30 0.43 -11.27 7.45
N SER A 31 1.19 -11.67 8.46
CA SER A 31 1.37 -10.84 9.66
C SER A 31 2.14 -9.55 9.36
N ALA A 32 3.19 -9.62 8.54
CA ALA A 32 3.91 -8.44 8.07
C ALA A 32 3.00 -7.49 7.26
N LEU A 33 2.10 -8.04 6.42
CA LEU A 33 1.08 -7.29 5.70
C LEU A 33 0.11 -6.60 6.67
N CYS A 34 -0.41 -7.30 7.66
CA CYS A 34 -1.32 -6.73 8.65
C CYS A 34 -0.66 -5.59 9.43
N LEU A 35 0.61 -5.73 9.81
CA LEU A 35 1.37 -4.67 10.48
C LEU A 35 1.61 -3.47 9.58
N LEU A 36 1.99 -3.70 8.32
CA LEU A 36 2.22 -2.64 7.35
C LEU A 36 0.94 -1.87 7.03
N VAL A 37 -0.16 -2.57 6.75
CA VAL A 37 -1.46 -1.96 6.50
C VAL A 37 -1.96 -1.25 7.76
N GLY A 38 -1.83 -1.83 8.94
CA GLY A 38 -2.22 -1.19 10.19
C GLY A 38 -1.49 0.13 10.45
N LEU A 39 -0.22 0.21 10.10
CA LEU A 39 0.58 1.44 10.26
C LEU A 39 0.29 2.47 9.16
N ALA A 40 0.12 2.03 7.91
CA ALA A 40 -0.04 2.92 6.77
C ALA A 40 -1.49 3.36 6.49
N ALA A 41 -2.49 2.63 7.00
CA ALA A 41 -3.91 2.88 6.74
C ALA A 41 -4.39 4.29 7.13
N PRO A 42 -4.01 4.89 8.28
CA PRO A 42 -4.54 6.19 8.68
C PRO A 42 -4.15 7.31 7.69
N GLU A 43 -2.86 7.37 7.35
CA GLU A 43 -2.31 8.34 6.40
C GLU A 43 -2.89 8.12 4.99
N PHE A 44 -3.02 6.86 4.57
CA PHE A 44 -3.62 6.51 3.29
C PHE A 44 -5.09 6.95 3.19
N VAL A 45 -5.89 6.71 4.24
CA VAL A 45 -7.31 7.11 4.27
C VAL A 45 -7.46 8.63 4.26
N SER A 46 -6.63 9.34 5.03
CA SER A 46 -6.63 10.82 5.03
C SER A 46 -6.33 11.37 3.63
N GLY A 47 -5.24 10.91 3.00
CA GLY A 47 -4.86 11.33 1.65
C GLY A 47 -5.90 10.96 0.58
N PHE A 48 -6.56 9.81 0.73
CA PHE A 48 -7.63 9.39 -0.18
C PHE A 48 -8.86 10.29 -0.10
N ILE A 49 -9.32 10.62 1.12
CA ILE A 49 -10.46 11.52 1.33
C ILE A 49 -10.17 12.91 0.79
N GLU A 50 -8.95 13.42 1.03
CA GLU A 50 -8.52 14.72 0.53
C GLU A 50 -8.49 14.75 -1.00
N GLY A 51 -7.90 13.75 -1.65
CA GLY A 51 -7.90 13.62 -3.10
C GLY A 51 -9.30 13.47 -3.70
N PHE A 52 -10.18 12.69 -3.06
CA PHE A 52 -11.56 12.50 -3.50
C PHE A 52 -12.38 13.80 -3.41
N ASN A 53 -12.26 14.54 -2.30
CA ASN A 53 -12.94 15.81 -2.12
C ASN A 53 -12.41 16.89 -3.07
N ALA A 54 -11.10 16.93 -3.33
CA ALA A 54 -10.52 17.84 -4.32
C ALA A 54 -11.03 17.55 -5.74
N GLY A 55 -11.12 16.28 -6.13
CA GLY A 55 -11.69 15.88 -7.42
C GLY A 55 -13.18 16.20 -7.55
N LYS A 56 -13.95 16.07 -6.45
CA LYS A 56 -15.36 16.44 -6.41
C LYS A 56 -15.60 17.95 -6.53
N GLN A 57 -14.70 18.79 -6.02
CA GLN A 57 -14.80 20.25 -6.14
C GLN A 57 -14.35 20.78 -7.50
N ALA A 58 -13.57 19.99 -8.25
CA ALA A 58 -13.10 20.34 -9.58
C ALA A 58 -14.06 19.92 -10.73
N ALA A 59 -15.15 19.23 -10.40
CA ALA A 59 -16.20 18.76 -11.32
C ALA A 59 -17.49 19.56 -11.13
#